data_AF-A0A2Z5JCY7-F1
#
_entry.id   AF-A0A2Z5JCY7-F1
#
_cell.length_a   1.000
_cell.length_b   1.000
_cell.length_c   1.000
_cell.angle_alpha   90.00
_cell.angle_beta   90.00
_cell.angle_gamma   90.00
#
_symmetry.space_group_name_H-M   'P 1'
#
loop_
_entity.id
_entity.type
_entity.pdbx_description
1 polymer ?
#
loop_
_entity_poly.entity_id
_entity_poly.type
_entity_poly.pdbx_seq_one_letter_code
_entity_poly.pdbx_strand_id
1 'polypeptide(L)'
;MKDVLFALGSGQSKKLDLDPALRVPLATALADYAPDLHEMLAGLDSEYVLKAGQDTPPWEAGGIYHMSVHNTVFRKTLRAVAEDPQAYALLRMAETRTAAERLAAVPADATGTELSLPPTKNARALGILNGMADAATHGKDKDQARAWRAAVLNNLLDGQASPKSDQDPHAAHLTTAWLQNLKNASEEERFDRLRTQGVDMARTWSQERKMDEQTQQGLLAKVEGSALSAYREIKP
;
A
#
# COMPACT_ATOMS: atom_id res chain seq x y z
N MET A 1 7.84 9.85 14.76
CA MET A 1 7.95 8.84 13.69
C MET A 1 9.02 9.20 12.65
N LYS A 2 8.98 10.39 12.05
CA LYS A 2 10.00 10.86 11.08
C LYS A 2 11.46 10.59 11.52
N ASP A 3 11.81 10.96 12.75
CA ASP A 3 13.16 10.73 13.29
C ASP A 3 13.54 9.25 13.40
N VAL A 4 12.57 8.39 13.75
CA VAL A 4 12.76 6.94 13.82
C VAL A 4 13.09 6.39 12.41
N LEU A 5 12.37 6.84 11.39
CA LEU A 5 12.63 6.44 10.00
C LEU A 5 14.02 6.87 9.53
N PHE A 6 14.47 8.08 9.86
CA PHE A 6 15.82 8.52 9.55
C PHE A 6 16.89 7.76 10.33
N ALA A 7 16.69 7.55 11.63
CA ALA A 7 17.62 6.78 12.47
C ALA A 7 17.84 5.36 11.92
N LEU A 8 16.79 4.72 11.40
CA LEU A 8 16.86 3.39 10.80
C LEU A 8 17.41 3.43 9.35
N GLY A 9 16.91 4.33 8.51
CA GLY A 9 17.15 4.29 7.07
C GLY A 9 18.43 4.99 6.60
N SER A 10 19.00 5.92 7.38
CA SER A 10 20.15 6.76 6.97
C SER A 10 21.51 6.05 6.93
N GLY A 11 21.60 4.79 7.36
CA GLY A 11 22.85 4.03 7.30
C GLY A 11 23.33 3.76 5.86
N GLN A 12 24.66 3.73 5.66
CA GLN A 12 25.32 3.50 4.37
C GLN A 12 25.08 2.09 3.77
N SER A 13 24.60 1.14 4.59
CA SER A 13 24.30 -0.21 4.13
C SER A 13 23.17 -0.22 3.10
N LYS A 14 23.28 -1.05 2.06
CA LYS A 14 22.18 -1.26 1.09
C LYS A 14 20.97 -1.96 1.71
N LYS A 15 21.18 -2.71 2.81
CA LYS A 15 20.15 -3.42 3.56
C LYS A 15 20.09 -2.87 4.99
N LEU A 16 18.88 -2.57 5.46
CA LEU A 16 18.62 -2.38 6.89
C LEU A 16 18.36 -3.74 7.51
N ASP A 17 19.11 -4.09 8.55
CA ASP A 17 18.77 -5.21 9.41
C ASP A 17 17.99 -4.66 10.60
N LEU A 18 16.76 -5.13 10.77
CA LEU A 18 15.86 -4.71 11.83
C LEU A 18 15.57 -5.92 12.71
N ASP A 19 15.82 -5.78 14.01
CA ASP A 19 15.52 -6.79 15.02
C ASP A 19 14.09 -7.31 14.80
N PRO A 20 13.88 -8.64 14.66
CA PRO A 20 12.56 -9.23 14.49
C PRO A 20 11.52 -8.73 15.51
N ALA A 21 11.93 -8.49 16.76
CA ALA A 21 11.04 -7.99 17.81
C ALA A 21 10.48 -6.58 17.55
N LEU A 22 11.15 -5.78 16.70
CA LEU A 22 10.75 -4.41 16.36
C LEU A 22 9.84 -4.32 15.13
N ARG A 23 9.76 -5.37 14.29
CA ARG A 23 9.06 -5.32 12.99
C ARG A 23 7.57 -5.08 13.14
N VAL A 24 6.88 -5.87 13.98
CA VAL A 24 5.43 -5.73 14.21
C VAL A 24 5.08 -4.43 14.94
N PRO A 25 5.77 -4.03 16.03
CA PRO A 25 5.52 -2.73 16.67
C PRO A 25 5.73 -1.55 15.72
N LEU A 26 6.78 -1.58 14.89
CA LEU A 26 7.04 -0.53 13.92
C LEU A 26 5.97 -0.50 12.82
N ALA A 27 5.56 -1.66 12.29
CA ALA A 27 4.46 -1.74 11.32
C ALA A 27 3.15 -1.20 11.90
N THR A 28 2.85 -1.50 13.17
CA THR A 28 1.67 -0.99 13.86
C THR A 28 1.71 0.52 13.97
N ALA A 29 2.82 1.09 14.45
CA ALA A 29 2.96 2.54 14.55
C ALA A 29 2.96 3.24 13.19
N LEU A 30 3.48 2.58 12.13
CA LEU A 30 3.44 3.08 10.77
C LEU A 30 2.02 3.07 10.17
N ALA A 31 1.20 2.06 10.50
CA ALA A 31 -0.18 1.98 10.06
C ALA A 31 -1.03 3.18 10.54
N ASP A 32 -0.70 3.79 11.67
CA ASP A 32 -1.38 5.01 12.16
C ASP A 32 -1.08 6.25 11.29
N TYR A 33 -0.05 6.19 10.44
CA TYR A 33 0.32 7.24 9.47
C TYR A 33 -0.05 6.84 8.02
N ALA A 34 -1.00 5.91 7.83
CA ALA A 34 -1.30 5.35 6.52
C ALA A 34 -1.53 6.39 5.39
N PRO A 35 -2.22 7.54 5.61
CA PRO A 35 -2.34 8.57 4.58
C PRO A 35 -1.00 9.13 4.10
N ASP A 36 -0.06 9.39 5.01
CA ASP A 36 1.28 9.87 4.67
C ASP A 36 2.10 8.77 3.99
N LEU A 37 1.95 7.53 4.47
CA LEU A 37 2.62 6.37 3.87
C LEU A 37 2.17 6.16 2.43
N HIS A 38 0.87 6.28 2.16
CA HIS A 38 0.29 6.20 0.83
C HIS A 38 0.94 7.22 -0.11
N GLU A 39 1.06 8.48 0.31
CA GLU A 39 1.66 9.53 -0.51
C GLU A 39 3.16 9.30 -0.74
N MET A 40 3.90 8.79 0.25
CA MET A 40 5.31 8.40 0.07
C MET A 40 5.49 7.15 -0.81
N LEU A 41 4.60 6.15 -0.68
CA LEU A 41 4.61 4.93 -1.51
C LEU A 41 4.31 5.28 -2.97
N ALA A 42 3.27 6.09 -3.20
CA ALA A 42 2.93 6.59 -4.52
C ALA A 42 4.02 7.52 -5.06
N GLY A 43 4.56 8.43 -4.25
CA GLY A 43 5.61 9.37 -4.66
C GLY A 43 5.20 10.27 -5.83
N LEU A 44 3.91 10.59 -5.93
CA LEU A 44 3.34 11.45 -6.98
C LEU A 44 2.95 12.84 -6.46
N ASP A 45 2.94 13.04 -5.14
CA ASP A 45 2.70 14.34 -4.52
C ASP A 45 4.01 15.09 -4.32
N SER A 46 4.14 16.26 -4.96
CA SER A 46 5.37 17.05 -4.91
C SER A 46 5.63 17.66 -3.54
N GLU A 47 4.60 17.92 -2.72
CA GLU A 47 4.77 18.46 -1.37
C GLU A 47 5.52 17.45 -0.48
N TYR A 48 5.14 16.17 -0.57
CA TYR A 48 5.81 15.08 0.14
C TYR A 48 7.27 14.95 -0.29
N VAL A 49 7.58 15.12 -1.57
CA VAL A 49 8.95 15.08 -2.10
C VAL A 49 9.78 16.27 -1.59
N LEU A 50 9.22 17.47 -1.63
CA LEU A 50 9.90 18.70 -1.19
C LEU A 50 10.14 18.72 0.32
N LYS A 51 9.24 18.13 1.11
CA LYS A 51 9.32 18.09 2.59
C LYS A 51 10.00 16.84 3.16
N ALA A 52 10.58 16.02 2.29
CA ALA A 52 11.19 14.73 2.64
C ALA A 52 12.51 14.84 3.41
N GLY A 53 13.12 16.03 3.52
CA GLY A 53 14.42 16.21 4.17
C GLY A 53 14.39 15.94 5.68
N GLN A 54 15.51 15.48 6.24
CA GLN A 54 15.63 15.21 7.69
C GLN A 54 15.36 16.45 8.53
N ASP A 55 15.94 17.59 8.14
CA ASP A 55 15.81 18.86 8.84
C ASP A 55 14.50 19.61 8.50
N THR A 56 13.64 19.03 7.65
CA THR A 56 12.33 19.60 7.34
C THR A 56 11.30 19.11 8.35
N PRO A 57 10.71 19.99 9.19
CA PRO A 57 9.74 19.55 10.19
C PRO A 57 8.46 18.99 9.53
N PRO A 58 7.70 18.15 10.25
CA PRO A 58 6.31 17.88 9.91
C PRO A 58 5.53 19.18 9.66
N TRP A 59 4.54 19.14 8.78
CA TRP A 59 3.76 20.32 8.42
C TRP A 59 2.27 20.09 8.66
N GLU A 60 1.52 21.17 8.84
CA GLU A 60 0.07 21.12 8.94
C GLU A 60 -0.55 21.45 7.58
N ALA A 61 -1.55 20.67 7.18
CA ALA A 61 -2.45 21.01 6.09
C ALA A 61 -3.88 20.60 6.48
N GLY A 62 -4.82 21.56 6.43
CA GLY A 62 -6.24 21.27 6.71
C GLY A 62 -6.51 20.72 8.12
N GLY A 63 -5.74 21.16 9.13
CA GLY A 63 -5.88 20.68 10.52
C GLY A 63 -5.28 19.30 10.79
N ILE A 64 -4.59 18.71 9.82
CA ILE A 64 -3.90 17.42 9.96
C ILE A 64 -2.39 17.65 9.82
N TYR A 65 -1.62 17.01 10.69
CA TYR A 65 -0.16 17.03 10.62
C TYR A 65 0.34 15.89 9.73
N HIS A 66 1.19 16.25 8.78
CA HIS A 66 1.82 15.36 7.82
C HIS A 66 3.33 15.27 8.06
N MET A 67 3.90 14.14 7.69
CA MET A 67 5.33 13.94 7.60
C MET A 67 5.71 13.20 6.32
N SER A 68 6.93 13.45 5.87
CA SER A 68 7.55 12.66 4.82
C SER A 68 9.03 12.45 5.09
N VAL A 69 9.59 11.39 4.52
CA VAL A 69 11.03 11.13 4.48
C VAL A 69 11.42 10.77 3.05
N HIS A 70 12.71 10.81 2.72
CA HIS A 70 13.17 10.41 1.39
C HIS A 70 12.74 8.97 1.06
N ASN A 71 12.26 8.75 -0.17
CA ASN A 71 11.79 7.43 -0.62
C ASN A 71 12.84 6.32 -0.42
N THR A 72 14.12 6.64 -0.50
CA THR A 72 15.21 5.70 -0.23
C THR A 72 15.22 5.22 1.23
N VAL A 73 15.11 6.15 2.19
CA VAL A 73 15.00 5.89 3.63
C VAL A 73 13.74 5.10 3.93
N PHE A 74 12.61 5.56 3.38
CA PHE A 74 11.30 4.95 3.60
C PHE A 74 11.24 3.52 3.08
N ARG A 75 11.57 3.30 1.80
CA ARG A 75 11.50 1.98 1.16
C ARG A 75 12.48 0.98 1.78
N LYS A 76 13.67 1.44 2.21
CA LYS A 76 14.63 0.60 2.93
C LYS A 76 14.07 0.13 4.28
N THR A 77 13.39 1.02 5.00
CA THR A 77 12.74 0.68 6.28
C THR A 77 11.59 -0.29 6.08
N LEU A 78 10.69 0.00 5.14
CA LEU A 78 9.56 -0.88 4.84
C LEU A 78 9.99 -2.27 4.37
N ARG A 79 11.07 -2.38 3.58
CA ARG A 79 11.62 -3.68 3.16
C ARG A 79 12.08 -4.52 4.35
N ALA A 80 12.72 -3.90 5.35
CA ALA A 80 13.17 -4.62 6.56
C ALA A 80 11.98 -5.07 7.42
N VAL A 81 10.95 -4.22 7.54
CA VAL A 81 9.69 -4.57 8.22
C VAL A 81 8.98 -5.72 7.51
N ALA A 82 8.93 -5.69 6.17
CA ALA A 82 8.25 -6.68 5.34
C ALA A 82 8.87 -8.10 5.39
N GLU A 83 10.07 -8.27 5.96
CA GLU A 83 10.63 -9.60 6.19
C GLU A 83 9.75 -10.44 7.14
N ASP A 84 8.99 -9.79 8.03
CA ASP A 84 7.98 -10.43 8.87
C ASP A 84 6.59 -10.41 8.17
N PRO A 85 5.94 -11.57 8.00
CA PRO A 85 4.67 -11.67 7.27
C PRO A 85 3.49 -10.98 8.00
N GLN A 86 3.49 -10.94 9.33
CA GLN A 86 2.46 -10.25 10.11
C GLN A 86 2.63 -8.74 9.98
N ALA A 87 3.88 -8.25 10.10
CA ALA A 87 4.19 -6.84 9.92
C ALA A 87 3.85 -6.36 8.50
N TYR A 88 4.14 -7.16 7.48
CA TYR A 88 3.72 -6.88 6.10
C TYR A 88 2.20 -6.83 5.96
N ALA A 89 1.47 -7.80 6.53
CA ALA A 89 0.02 -7.84 6.47
C ALA A 89 -0.65 -6.61 7.12
N LEU A 90 -0.10 -6.11 8.23
CA LEU A 90 -0.55 -4.87 8.88
C LEU A 90 -0.45 -3.67 7.95
N LEU A 91 0.75 -3.45 7.36
CA LEU A 91 0.97 -2.35 6.41
C LEU A 91 0.09 -2.51 5.17
N ARG A 92 -0.07 -3.73 4.69
CA ARG A 92 -0.88 -4.06 3.52
C ARG A 92 -2.36 -3.74 3.75
N MET A 93 -2.91 -4.08 4.92
CA MET A 93 -4.29 -3.71 5.26
C MET A 93 -4.47 -2.21 5.47
N ALA A 94 -3.49 -1.53 6.07
CA ALA A 94 -3.53 -0.08 6.24
C ALA A 94 -3.58 0.65 4.88
N GLU A 95 -2.73 0.23 3.93
CA GLU A 95 -2.76 0.73 2.55
C GLU A 95 -4.06 0.36 1.82
N THR A 96 -4.60 -0.84 2.06
CA THR A 96 -5.87 -1.27 1.46
C THR A 96 -7.03 -0.36 1.84
N ARG A 97 -7.14 -0.02 3.13
CA ARG A 97 -8.18 0.88 3.65
C ARG A 97 -7.99 2.30 3.14
N THR A 98 -6.76 2.81 3.20
CA THR A 98 -6.42 4.13 2.64
C THR A 98 -6.77 4.21 1.16
N ALA A 99 -6.43 3.17 0.37
CA ALA A 99 -6.78 3.11 -1.04
C ALA A 99 -8.31 3.13 -1.25
N ALA A 100 -9.08 2.39 -0.45
CA ALA A 100 -10.54 2.40 -0.51
C ALA A 100 -11.13 3.78 -0.17
N GLU A 101 -10.64 4.43 0.89
CA GLU A 101 -11.03 5.79 1.28
C GLU A 101 -10.75 6.80 0.16
N ARG A 102 -9.57 6.72 -0.49
CA ARG A 102 -9.21 7.61 -1.60
C ARG A 102 -10.10 7.42 -2.82
N LEU A 103 -10.58 6.19 -3.08
CA LEU A 103 -11.54 5.93 -4.17
C LEU A 103 -12.94 6.44 -3.80
N ALA A 104 -13.38 6.21 -2.57
CA ALA A 104 -14.68 6.68 -2.08
C ALA A 104 -14.78 8.21 -2.07
N ALA A 105 -13.68 8.90 -1.75
CA ALA A 105 -13.62 10.36 -1.72
C ALA A 105 -13.64 11.05 -3.09
N VAL A 106 -13.57 10.30 -4.21
CA VAL A 106 -13.60 10.91 -5.55
C VAL A 106 -14.99 11.47 -5.85
N PRO A 107 -15.14 12.78 -6.13
CA PRO A 107 -16.44 13.38 -6.44
C PRO A 107 -17.15 12.67 -7.60
N ALA A 108 -18.48 12.57 -7.55
CA ALA A 108 -19.26 11.84 -8.55
C ALA A 108 -19.11 12.41 -9.97
N ASP A 109 -18.86 13.71 -10.08
CA ASP A 109 -18.67 14.48 -11.31
C ASP A 109 -17.19 14.68 -11.68
N ALA A 110 -16.25 14.09 -10.94
CA ALA A 110 -14.83 14.15 -11.25
C ALA A 110 -14.53 13.66 -12.67
N THR A 111 -13.69 14.41 -13.39
CA THR A 111 -13.23 14.06 -14.74
C THR A 111 -11.72 14.19 -14.86
N GLY A 112 -11.15 13.70 -15.97
CA GLY A 112 -9.72 13.88 -16.28
C GLY A 112 -8.78 13.39 -15.19
N THR A 113 -7.87 14.25 -14.72
CA THR A 113 -6.87 13.91 -13.69
C THR A 113 -7.52 13.64 -12.34
N GLU A 114 -8.55 14.38 -11.94
CA GLU A 114 -9.22 14.18 -10.65
C GLU A 114 -9.85 12.78 -10.56
N LEU A 115 -10.44 12.32 -11.66
CA LEU A 115 -10.99 10.96 -11.75
C LEU A 115 -9.89 9.88 -11.78
N SER A 116 -8.83 10.12 -12.53
CA SER A 116 -7.84 9.08 -12.85
C SER A 116 -6.68 9.00 -11.86
N LEU A 117 -6.37 10.06 -11.12
CA LEU A 117 -5.21 10.12 -10.23
C LEU A 117 -5.36 9.22 -8.99
N PRO A 118 -6.48 9.22 -8.23
CA PRO A 118 -6.62 8.38 -7.04
C PRO A 118 -6.43 6.87 -7.30
N PRO A 119 -7.11 6.23 -8.26
CA PRO A 119 -6.85 4.82 -8.57
C PRO A 119 -5.43 4.57 -9.09
N THR A 120 -4.82 5.54 -9.80
CA THR A 120 -3.43 5.45 -10.27
C THR A 120 -2.42 5.50 -9.12
N LYS A 121 -2.64 6.36 -8.10
CA LYS A 121 -1.84 6.45 -6.88
C LYS A 121 -1.95 5.16 -6.06
N ASN A 122 -3.17 4.67 -5.84
CA ASN A 122 -3.43 3.39 -5.15
C ASN A 122 -2.69 2.22 -5.79
N ALA A 123 -2.79 2.10 -7.12
CA ALA A 123 -2.12 1.05 -7.87
C ALA A 123 -0.60 1.11 -7.71
N ARG A 124 -0.04 2.32 -7.70
CA ARG A 124 1.38 2.56 -7.49
C ARG A 124 1.82 2.11 -6.11
N ALA A 125 1.12 2.55 -5.06
CA ALA A 125 1.45 2.22 -3.68
C ALA A 125 1.37 0.70 -3.40
N LEU A 126 0.29 0.05 -3.85
CA LEU A 126 0.13 -1.41 -3.78
C LEU A 126 1.19 -2.15 -4.62
N GLY A 127 1.58 -1.59 -5.77
CA GLY A 127 2.67 -2.10 -6.60
C GLY A 127 4.02 -2.12 -5.88
N ILE A 128 4.36 -1.06 -5.14
CA ILE A 128 5.54 -1.02 -4.28
C ILE A 128 5.49 -2.13 -3.22
N LEU A 129 4.34 -2.30 -2.54
CA LEU A 129 4.16 -3.37 -1.55
C LEU A 129 4.25 -4.77 -2.17
N ASN A 130 3.79 -4.97 -3.40
CA ASN A 130 3.98 -6.23 -4.13
C ASN A 130 5.48 -6.51 -4.35
N GLY A 131 6.24 -5.49 -4.73
CA GLY A 131 7.68 -5.63 -4.92
C GLY A 131 8.40 -5.93 -3.61
N MET A 132 7.93 -5.39 -2.48
CA MET A 132 8.46 -5.72 -1.15
C MET A 132 8.16 -7.16 -0.74
N ALA A 133 6.98 -7.70 -1.05
CA ALA A 133 6.65 -9.11 -0.81
C ALA A 133 7.55 -10.05 -1.63
N ASP A 134 7.83 -9.69 -2.88
CA ASP A 134 8.76 -10.46 -3.71
C ASP A 134 10.19 -10.37 -3.18
N ALA A 135 10.63 -9.18 -2.71
CA ALA A 135 11.93 -9.02 -2.08
C ALA A 135 12.05 -9.82 -0.77
N ALA A 136 10.99 -9.86 0.05
CA ALA A 136 10.94 -10.61 1.30
C ALA A 136 11.01 -12.13 1.07
N THR A 137 10.52 -12.62 -0.07
CA THR A 137 10.58 -14.04 -0.44
C THR A 137 11.77 -14.38 -1.33
N HIS A 138 12.54 -13.39 -1.78
CA HIS A 138 13.71 -13.58 -2.62
C HIS A 138 14.82 -14.34 -1.87
N GLY A 139 15.38 -15.38 -2.51
CA GLY A 139 16.43 -16.21 -1.93
C GLY A 139 15.96 -17.24 -0.90
N LYS A 140 14.66 -17.25 -0.54
CA LYS A 140 14.05 -18.35 0.22
C LYS A 140 13.84 -19.56 -0.68
N ASP A 141 13.86 -20.75 -0.10
CA ASP A 141 13.38 -21.94 -0.81
C ASP A 141 11.86 -21.87 -1.05
N LYS A 142 11.34 -22.82 -1.85
CA LYS A 142 9.92 -22.83 -2.23
C LYS A 142 8.98 -22.96 -1.03
N ASP A 143 9.35 -23.75 -0.03
CA ASP A 143 8.50 -24.04 1.13
C ASP A 143 8.49 -22.84 2.09
N GLN A 144 9.65 -22.23 2.32
CA GLN A 144 9.78 -20.99 3.09
C GLN A 144 9.02 -19.82 2.43
N ALA A 145 9.12 -19.67 1.11
CA ALA A 145 8.37 -18.64 0.39
C ALA A 145 6.86 -18.90 0.47
N ARG A 146 6.42 -20.16 0.32
CA ARG A 146 5.01 -20.54 0.48
C ARG A 146 4.50 -20.27 1.90
N ALA A 147 5.28 -20.63 2.92
CA ALA A 147 4.93 -20.40 4.32
C ALA A 147 4.78 -18.91 4.64
N TRP A 148 5.69 -18.05 4.14
CA TRP A 148 5.58 -16.61 4.30
C TRP A 148 4.30 -16.06 3.66
N ARG A 149 3.99 -16.48 2.42
CA ARG A 149 2.78 -16.05 1.71
C ARG A 149 1.50 -16.49 2.42
N ALA A 150 1.46 -17.74 2.89
CA ALA A 150 0.34 -18.27 3.66
C ALA A 150 0.14 -17.49 4.97
N ALA A 151 1.23 -17.18 5.68
CA ALA A 151 1.17 -16.37 6.89
C ALA A 151 0.64 -14.95 6.63
N VAL A 152 1.07 -14.29 5.54
CA VAL A 152 0.51 -12.99 5.14
C VAL A 152 -0.99 -13.11 4.92
N LEU A 153 -1.43 -14.07 4.09
CA LEU A 153 -2.84 -14.25 3.75
C LEU A 153 -3.71 -14.53 4.97
N ASN A 154 -3.25 -15.38 5.89
CA ASN A 154 -3.96 -15.67 7.14
C ASN A 154 -4.11 -14.40 7.98
N ASN A 155 -3.04 -13.62 8.17
CA ASN A 155 -3.10 -12.36 8.92
C ASN A 155 -4.04 -11.32 8.26
N LEU A 156 -4.09 -11.24 6.92
CA LEU A 156 -5.03 -10.36 6.20
C LEU A 156 -6.49 -10.77 6.45
N LEU A 157 -6.77 -12.08 6.44
CA LEU A 157 -8.13 -12.62 6.61
C LEU A 157 -8.59 -12.64 8.07
N ASP A 158 -7.67 -12.81 9.02
CA ASP A 158 -7.95 -12.76 10.46
C ASP A 158 -8.10 -11.30 10.95
N GLY A 159 -7.37 -10.36 10.34
CA GLY A 159 -7.38 -8.93 10.65
C GLY A 159 -8.69 -8.19 10.32
N GLN A 160 -9.71 -8.90 9.82
CA GLN A 160 -11.06 -8.36 9.53
C GLN A 160 -11.79 -7.83 10.77
N ALA A 161 -11.36 -8.21 11.98
CA ALA A 161 -12.11 -7.96 13.21
C ALA A 161 -11.93 -6.57 13.84
N SER A 162 -11.16 -5.63 13.27
CA SER A 162 -10.96 -4.31 13.90
C SER A 162 -12.03 -3.30 13.44
N PRO A 163 -13.02 -2.91 14.28
CA PRO A 163 -14.23 -2.18 13.87
C PRO A 163 -14.05 -0.66 13.73
N LYS A 164 -12.81 -0.15 13.61
CA LYS A 164 -12.53 1.29 13.75
C LYS A 164 -12.14 2.04 12.46
N SER A 165 -11.93 1.39 11.32
CA SER A 165 -11.20 2.07 10.24
C SER A 165 -12.05 2.76 9.19
N ASP A 166 -13.19 2.20 8.79
CA ASP A 166 -13.87 2.69 7.58
C ASP A 166 -15.12 3.48 7.98
N GLN A 167 -14.97 4.78 8.24
CA GLN A 167 -16.11 5.67 8.55
C GLN A 167 -17.02 5.86 7.31
N ASP A 168 -16.48 5.67 6.11
CA ASP A 168 -17.19 5.77 4.85
C ASP A 168 -17.73 4.38 4.41
N PRO A 169 -19.07 4.21 4.27
CA PRO A 169 -19.67 2.97 3.79
C PRO A 169 -19.17 2.51 2.41
N HIS A 170 -18.80 3.43 1.51
CA HIS A 170 -18.26 3.09 0.20
C HIS A 170 -16.85 2.53 0.32
N ALA A 171 -16.00 3.13 1.17
CA ALA A 171 -14.67 2.59 1.44
C ALA A 171 -14.76 1.20 2.07
N ALA A 172 -15.63 1.04 3.09
CA ALA A 172 -15.89 -0.24 3.74
C ALA A 172 -16.34 -1.32 2.74
N HIS A 173 -17.20 -0.94 1.79
CA HIS A 173 -17.67 -1.84 0.75
C HIS A 173 -16.52 -2.31 -0.16
N LEU A 174 -15.67 -1.40 -0.65
CA LEU A 174 -14.53 -1.74 -1.49
C LEU A 174 -13.54 -2.67 -0.78
N THR A 175 -13.20 -2.37 0.48
CA THR A 175 -12.32 -3.23 1.29
C THR A 175 -12.95 -4.61 1.52
N THR A 176 -14.23 -4.66 1.86
CA THR A 176 -14.96 -5.93 2.08
C THR A 176 -15.05 -6.75 0.79
N ALA A 177 -15.39 -6.14 -0.34
CA ALA A 177 -15.49 -6.81 -1.62
C ALA A 177 -14.14 -7.45 -2.02
N TRP A 178 -13.04 -6.71 -1.87
CA TRP A 178 -11.71 -7.26 -2.12
C TRP A 178 -11.36 -8.42 -1.19
N LEU A 179 -11.61 -8.29 0.12
CA LEU A 179 -11.34 -9.34 1.10
C LEU A 179 -12.16 -10.62 0.82
N GLN A 180 -13.43 -10.48 0.44
CA GLN A 180 -14.27 -11.63 0.06
C GLN A 180 -13.74 -12.31 -1.20
N ASN A 181 -13.33 -11.54 -2.22
CA ASN A 181 -12.70 -12.08 -3.41
C ASN A 181 -11.40 -12.83 -3.08
N LEU A 182 -10.58 -12.30 -2.17
CA LEU A 182 -9.37 -12.96 -1.70
C LEU A 182 -9.69 -14.28 -0.95
N LYS A 183 -10.71 -14.27 -0.08
CA LYS A 183 -11.15 -15.45 0.66
C LYS A 183 -11.65 -16.57 -0.26
N ASN A 184 -12.40 -16.20 -1.29
CA ASN A 184 -13.03 -17.12 -2.23
C ASN A 184 -12.07 -17.65 -3.31
N ALA A 185 -10.91 -17.01 -3.51
CA ALA A 185 -9.89 -17.50 -4.43
C ALA A 185 -9.25 -18.80 -3.93
N SER A 186 -8.85 -19.67 -4.87
CA SER A 186 -8.10 -20.89 -4.55
C SER A 186 -6.73 -20.54 -3.94
N GLU A 187 -6.11 -21.48 -3.21
CA GLU A 187 -4.81 -21.25 -2.59
C GLU A 187 -3.74 -20.80 -3.61
N GLU A 188 -3.78 -21.37 -4.81
CA GLU A 188 -2.85 -21.06 -5.90
C GLU A 188 -3.05 -19.63 -6.45
N GLU A 189 -4.29 -19.14 -6.48
CA GLU A 189 -4.64 -17.83 -7.03
C GLU A 189 -4.51 -16.69 -6.01
N ARG A 190 -4.59 -16.97 -4.71
CA ARG A 190 -4.66 -15.93 -3.66
C ARG A 190 -3.50 -14.95 -3.69
N PHE A 191 -2.29 -15.43 -3.95
CA PHE A 191 -1.13 -14.54 -4.00
C PHE A 191 -1.16 -13.65 -5.25
N ASP A 192 -1.65 -14.15 -6.38
CA ASP A 192 -1.85 -13.34 -7.58
C ASP A 192 -2.97 -12.31 -7.38
N ARG A 193 -4.05 -12.66 -6.67
CA ARG A 193 -5.09 -11.70 -6.25
C ARG A 193 -4.56 -10.58 -5.37
N LEU A 194 -3.59 -10.89 -4.51
CA LEU A 194 -2.87 -9.85 -3.77
C LEU A 194 -2.12 -8.94 -4.74
N ARG A 195 -1.42 -9.48 -5.75
CA ARG A 195 -0.72 -8.66 -6.74
C ARG A 195 -1.64 -7.75 -7.55
N THR A 196 -2.83 -8.23 -7.92
CA THR A 196 -3.79 -7.48 -8.75
C THR A 196 -4.71 -6.55 -7.96
N GLN A 197 -4.60 -6.50 -6.63
CA GLN A 197 -5.52 -5.77 -5.75
C GLN A 197 -5.86 -4.34 -6.23
N GLY A 198 -4.87 -3.52 -6.58
CA GLY A 198 -5.13 -2.14 -6.99
C GLY A 198 -5.99 -2.02 -8.25
N VAL A 199 -5.81 -2.97 -9.19
CA VAL A 199 -6.60 -3.08 -10.41
C VAL A 199 -8.01 -3.57 -10.10
N ASP A 200 -8.12 -4.58 -9.23
CA ASP A 200 -9.41 -5.16 -8.85
C ASP A 200 -10.28 -4.14 -8.08
N MET A 201 -9.69 -3.38 -7.14
CA MET A 201 -10.38 -2.31 -6.42
C MET A 201 -10.82 -1.18 -7.37
N ALA A 202 -9.96 -0.74 -8.29
CA ALA A 202 -10.32 0.26 -9.29
C ALA A 202 -11.42 -0.23 -10.25
N ARG A 203 -11.43 -1.53 -10.59
CA ARG A 203 -12.48 -2.15 -11.40
C ARG A 203 -13.82 -2.13 -10.66
N THR A 204 -13.86 -2.60 -9.43
CA THR A 204 -15.09 -2.58 -8.60
C THR A 204 -15.63 -1.15 -8.44
N TRP A 205 -14.76 -0.21 -8.07
CA TRP A 205 -15.13 1.20 -7.93
C TRP A 205 -15.67 1.83 -9.23
N SER A 206 -15.01 1.58 -10.37
CA SER A 206 -15.49 2.12 -11.66
C SER A 206 -16.81 1.51 -12.12
N GLN A 207 -17.07 0.24 -11.78
CA GLN A 207 -18.36 -0.42 -12.03
C GLN A 207 -19.49 0.21 -11.18
N GLU A 208 -19.24 0.45 -9.90
CA GLU A 208 -20.22 1.11 -9.02
C GLU A 208 -20.60 2.52 -9.49
N ARG A 209 -19.62 3.23 -10.06
CA ARG A 209 -19.82 4.55 -10.67
C ARG A 209 -20.50 4.50 -12.04
N LYS A 210 -20.78 3.30 -12.57
CA LYS A 210 -21.38 3.09 -13.89
C LYS A 210 -20.61 3.83 -15.00
N MET A 211 -19.29 3.82 -14.93
CA MET A 211 -18.45 4.38 -16.00
C MET A 211 -18.73 3.65 -17.30
N ASP A 212 -18.71 4.38 -18.42
CA ASP A 212 -18.77 3.76 -19.73
C ASP A 212 -17.53 2.88 -19.98
N GLU A 213 -17.68 1.90 -20.87
CA GLU A 213 -16.66 0.89 -21.13
C GLU A 213 -15.33 1.49 -21.59
N GLN A 214 -15.37 2.52 -22.45
CA GLN A 214 -14.17 3.14 -22.99
C GLN A 214 -13.39 3.88 -21.90
N THR A 215 -14.08 4.68 -21.08
CA THR A 215 -13.49 5.38 -19.93
C THR A 215 -12.92 4.38 -18.93
N GLN A 216 -13.66 3.32 -18.61
CA GLN A 216 -13.23 2.28 -17.69
C GLN A 216 -11.97 1.56 -18.20
N GLN A 217 -11.93 1.12 -19.46
CA GLN A 217 -10.76 0.45 -20.03
C GLN A 217 -9.53 1.37 -20.04
N GLY A 218 -9.70 2.63 -20.44
CA GLY A 218 -8.61 3.62 -20.45
C GLY A 218 -8.07 3.90 -19.04
N LEU A 219 -8.93 3.93 -18.03
CA LEU A 219 -8.54 4.05 -16.64
C LEU A 219 -7.77 2.80 -16.16
N LEU A 220 -8.32 1.61 -16.38
CA LEU A 220 -7.70 0.36 -15.91
C LEU A 220 -6.32 0.13 -16.54
N ALA A 221 -6.13 0.50 -17.81
CA ALA A 221 -4.81 0.45 -18.45
C ALA A 221 -3.77 1.35 -17.75
N LYS A 222 -4.16 2.55 -17.29
CA LYS A 222 -3.28 3.45 -16.51
C LYS A 222 -2.94 2.86 -15.14
N VAL A 223 -3.95 2.31 -14.47
CA VAL A 223 -3.84 1.65 -13.15
C VAL A 223 -2.88 0.46 -13.24
N GLU A 224 -3.07 -0.42 -14.22
CA GLU A 224 -2.19 -1.57 -14.47
C GLU A 224 -0.74 -1.15 -14.77
N GLY A 225 -0.57 -0.15 -15.65
CA GLY A 225 0.75 0.40 -15.98
C GLY A 225 1.47 0.98 -14.75
N SER A 226 0.75 1.73 -13.91
CA SER A 226 1.28 2.33 -12.68
C SER A 226 1.71 1.27 -11.67
N ALA A 227 0.86 0.26 -11.42
CA ALA A 227 1.18 -0.85 -10.52
C ALA A 227 2.42 -1.63 -10.98
N LEU A 228 2.49 -1.96 -12.28
CA LEU A 228 3.62 -2.70 -12.84
C LEU A 228 4.92 -1.89 -12.80
N SER A 229 4.86 -0.60 -13.11
CA SER A 229 6.02 0.30 -13.03
C SER A 229 6.56 0.36 -11.61
N ALA A 230 5.70 0.64 -10.62
CA ALA A 230 6.10 0.69 -9.21
C ALA A 230 6.67 -0.64 -8.70
N TYR A 231 6.01 -1.75 -9.01
CA TYR A 231 6.50 -3.08 -8.65
C TYR A 231 7.95 -3.31 -9.12
N ARG A 232 8.28 -2.85 -10.34
CA ARG A 232 9.64 -2.99 -10.90
C ARG A 232 10.68 -2.10 -10.23
N GLU A 233 10.29 -1.03 -9.55
CA GLU A 233 11.23 -0.16 -8.82
C GLU A 233 11.82 -0.82 -7.57
N ILE A 234 11.13 -1.82 -7.01
CA ILE A 234 11.56 -2.51 -5.79
C ILE A 234 12.27 -3.83 -6.09
N LYS A 235 12.03 -4.40 -7.27
CA LYS A 235 12.55 -5.72 -7.66
C LYS A 235 14.08 -5.75 -7.44
N PRO A 236 14.59 -6.77 -6.73
CA PRO A 236 16.01 -6.89 -6.42
C PRO A 236 16.90 -7.00 -7.67
#